data_AF-A0A412Y899-F1
#
_entry.id   AF-A0A412Y899-F1
#
_cell.length_a   1.000
_cell.length_b   1.000
_cell.length_c   1.000
_cell.angle_alpha   90.00
_cell.angle_beta   90.00
_cell.angle_gamma   90.00
#
_symmetry.space_group_name_H-M   'P 1'
#
loop_
_entity.id
_entity.type
_entity.pdbx_description
1 polymer ?
#
loop_
_entity_poly.entity_id
_entity_poly.type
_entity_poly.pdbx_seq_one_letter_code
_entity_poly.pdbx_strand_id
1 'polypeptide(L)'
;MIIGVPKEIKNNENRVGMTPAGVAELVKKGHTVYVQATAGANSGFSDDDYIAVGARILPAIEDVYAIADMIVKVKEPIAPEYKLIKKGQVVFTYFHFAADKLLTEAMIESGAVCIAYETVEKDDHSLPLLTPMSEVAGRMATQVGARFLEKPQGGKGKLMGGVPGVRPVRVLILGGGVVGTNAAQMAAGMGAEVMITDVNLPRLRYLSEVLPKNVKTLYSSLHNIKMELPTIDLVIGSVLIPGDKAPHLITRDMLKMMKPGTVLVDVAIDQGGCFETSHPTTHSEPTYVVDGIVHYAVANIPGAVPFTSTMALTNATLPYTVALACKGWKQACKDDPALALGLNVVEGKVTYKAVADVFGMRYEEVEL
;
A
#
# COMPACT_ATOMS: atom_id res chain seq x y z
N MET A 1 -22.25 -17.58 -6.18
CA MET A 1 -21.66 -17.62 -4.83
C MET A 1 -22.13 -16.44 -4.00
N ILE A 2 -21.87 -16.49 -2.70
CA ILE A 2 -22.13 -15.43 -1.73
C ILE A 2 -20.81 -14.71 -1.43
N ILE A 3 -20.76 -13.40 -1.69
CA ILE A 3 -19.60 -12.55 -1.40
C ILE A 3 -19.92 -11.69 -0.18
N GLY A 4 -18.98 -11.61 0.77
CA GLY A 4 -19.05 -10.76 1.95
C GLY A 4 -18.04 -9.62 1.88
N VAL A 5 -18.48 -8.41 2.22
CA VAL A 5 -17.65 -7.21 2.33
C VAL A 5 -17.79 -6.66 3.75
N PRO A 6 -16.95 -7.11 4.70
CA PRO A 6 -16.99 -6.61 6.07
C PRO A 6 -16.42 -5.19 6.15
N LYS A 7 -16.78 -4.49 7.23
CA LYS A 7 -16.19 -3.21 7.59
C LYS A 7 -14.77 -3.44 8.10
N GLU A 8 -13.83 -2.61 7.67
CA GLU A 8 -12.47 -2.66 8.21
C GLU A 8 -12.44 -2.21 9.67
N ILE A 9 -11.74 -2.98 10.50
CA ILE A 9 -11.64 -2.74 11.95
C ILE A 9 -10.22 -2.40 12.42
N LYS A 10 -9.24 -2.40 11.50
CA LYS A 10 -7.88 -1.94 11.82
C LYS A 10 -7.88 -0.43 12.06
N ASN A 11 -7.09 0.02 13.04
CA ASN A 11 -7.06 1.42 13.43
C ASN A 11 -6.72 2.33 12.23
N ASN A 12 -7.51 3.40 12.04
CA ASN A 12 -7.41 4.34 10.93
C ASN A 12 -7.46 3.70 9.53
N GLU A 13 -8.08 2.53 9.40
CA GLU A 13 -8.43 1.96 8.10
C GLU A 13 -9.84 2.41 7.72
N ASN A 14 -9.90 3.35 6.77
CA ASN A 14 -11.16 3.97 6.34
C ASN A 14 -11.60 3.47 4.96
N ARG A 15 -10.80 2.62 4.29
CA ARG A 15 -11.15 2.02 3.02
C ARG A 15 -12.14 0.87 3.21
N VAL A 16 -12.77 0.47 2.10
CA VAL A 16 -13.65 -0.71 2.01
C VAL A 16 -13.21 -1.61 0.85
N GLY A 17 -13.41 -2.94 1.00
CA GLY A 17 -12.96 -3.96 0.04
C GLY A 17 -13.70 -3.96 -1.30
N MET A 18 -14.86 -3.28 -1.40
CA MET A 18 -15.64 -3.22 -2.63
C MET A 18 -16.51 -1.96 -2.67
N THR A 19 -16.62 -1.35 -3.86
CA THR A 19 -17.51 -0.20 -4.12
C THR A 19 -18.88 -0.66 -4.64
N PRO A 20 -19.91 0.22 -4.63
CA PRO A 20 -21.19 -0.08 -5.29
C PRO A 20 -21.06 -0.53 -6.75
N ALA A 21 -20.09 0.01 -7.50
CA ALA A 21 -19.83 -0.42 -8.88
C ALA A 21 -19.38 -1.89 -8.96
N GLY A 22 -18.51 -2.34 -8.05
CA GLY A 22 -18.09 -3.74 -7.98
C GLY A 22 -19.23 -4.67 -7.56
N VAL A 23 -20.09 -4.21 -6.63
CA VAL A 23 -21.30 -4.94 -6.24
C VAL A 23 -22.24 -5.11 -7.42
N ALA A 24 -22.53 -4.04 -8.16
CA ALA A 24 -23.41 -4.06 -9.32
C ALA A 24 -22.96 -5.11 -10.35
N GLU A 25 -21.65 -5.21 -10.61
CA GLU A 25 -21.09 -6.16 -11.57
C GLU A 25 -21.23 -7.62 -11.08
N LEU A 26 -21.04 -7.89 -9.78
CA LEU A 26 -21.23 -9.23 -9.22
C LEU A 26 -22.71 -9.64 -9.19
N VAL A 27 -23.60 -8.72 -8.81
CA VAL A 27 -25.05 -8.95 -8.81
C VAL A 27 -25.55 -9.23 -10.23
N LYS A 28 -25.07 -8.47 -11.23
CA LYS A 28 -25.37 -8.69 -12.65
C LYS A 28 -24.96 -10.08 -13.14
N LYS A 29 -23.91 -10.68 -12.56
CA LYS A 29 -23.46 -12.05 -12.85
C LYS A 29 -24.18 -13.13 -12.03
N GLY A 30 -25.25 -12.76 -11.31
CA GLY A 30 -26.06 -13.69 -10.52
C GLY A 30 -25.45 -14.07 -9.17
N HIS A 31 -24.48 -13.30 -8.67
CA HIS A 31 -23.94 -13.50 -7.34
C HIS A 31 -24.72 -12.69 -6.29
N THR A 32 -24.69 -13.13 -5.03
CA THR A 32 -25.27 -12.38 -3.92
C THR A 32 -24.15 -11.70 -3.14
N VAL A 33 -24.29 -10.40 -2.89
CA VAL A 33 -23.28 -9.64 -2.13
C VAL A 33 -23.90 -9.15 -0.83
N TYR A 34 -23.26 -9.49 0.29
CA TYR A 34 -23.56 -8.96 1.60
C TYR A 34 -22.49 -7.95 2.01
N VAL A 35 -22.92 -6.78 2.46
CA VAL A 35 -22.04 -5.70 2.92
C VAL A 35 -22.37 -5.44 4.38
N GLN A 36 -21.36 -5.31 5.23
CA GLN A 36 -21.61 -4.91 6.62
C GLN A 36 -22.13 -3.47 6.66
N ALA A 37 -23.11 -3.20 7.51
CA ALA A 37 -23.62 -1.86 7.75
C ALA A 37 -22.47 -0.88 8.03
N THR A 38 -22.49 0.26 7.37
CA THR A 38 -21.49 1.34 7.43
C THR A 38 -20.10 0.98 6.90
N ALA A 39 -19.90 -0.15 6.22
CA ALA A 39 -18.58 -0.56 5.74
C ALA A 39 -17.94 0.45 4.79
N GLY A 40 -18.73 1.04 3.87
CA GLY A 40 -18.25 2.02 2.91
C GLY A 40 -18.34 3.48 3.36
N ALA A 41 -18.90 3.76 4.54
CA ALA A 41 -19.26 5.12 4.94
C ALA A 41 -18.05 6.05 4.99
N ASN A 42 -16.91 5.56 5.49
CA ASN A 42 -15.67 6.32 5.57
C ASN A 42 -14.96 6.47 4.21
N SER A 43 -15.37 5.71 3.20
CA SER A 43 -14.94 5.84 1.79
C SER A 43 -15.93 6.62 0.93
N GLY A 44 -16.98 7.24 1.51
CA GLY A 44 -17.97 8.02 0.78
C GLY A 44 -19.05 7.18 0.09
N PHE A 45 -19.29 5.95 0.55
CA PHE A 45 -20.38 5.09 0.06
C PHE A 45 -21.33 4.75 1.21
N SER A 46 -22.57 5.21 1.12
CA SER A 46 -23.61 4.92 2.10
C SER A 46 -24.15 3.49 1.93
N ASP A 47 -24.82 2.96 2.97
CA ASP A 47 -25.50 1.67 2.88
C ASP A 47 -26.58 1.68 1.78
N ASP A 48 -27.26 2.82 1.58
CA ASP A 48 -28.24 3.01 0.51
C ASP A 48 -27.61 2.90 -0.89
N ASP A 49 -26.38 3.39 -1.08
CA ASP A 49 -25.66 3.24 -2.35
C ASP A 49 -25.41 1.77 -2.69
N TYR A 50 -25.12 0.94 -1.69
CA TYR A 50 -24.97 -0.50 -1.86
C TYR A 50 -26.31 -1.20 -2.10
N ILE A 51 -27.37 -0.84 -1.37
CA ILE A 51 -28.72 -1.39 -1.57
C ILE A 51 -29.23 -1.09 -2.97
N ALA A 52 -29.01 0.13 -3.47
CA ALA A 52 -29.46 0.58 -4.79
C ALA A 52 -28.91 -0.27 -5.94
N VAL A 53 -27.76 -0.91 -5.75
CA VAL A 53 -27.11 -1.81 -6.73
C VAL A 53 -27.32 -3.30 -6.43
N GLY A 54 -28.18 -3.63 -5.45
CA GLY A 54 -28.59 -5.00 -5.14
C GLY A 54 -27.80 -5.69 -4.03
N ALA A 55 -27.00 -4.95 -3.25
CA ALA A 55 -26.40 -5.51 -2.03
C ALA A 55 -27.45 -5.81 -0.97
N ARG A 56 -27.10 -6.70 -0.04
CA ARG A 56 -27.84 -6.91 1.21
C ARG A 56 -26.98 -6.44 2.38
N ILE A 57 -27.54 -5.61 3.24
CA ILE A 57 -26.81 -5.08 4.39
C ILE A 57 -26.97 -6.01 5.59
N LEU A 58 -25.86 -6.32 6.27
CA LEU A 58 -25.85 -7.07 7.54
C LEU A 58 -25.30 -6.21 8.67
N PRO A 59 -25.90 -6.23 9.87
CA PRO A 59 -25.50 -5.33 10.95
C PRO A 59 -24.14 -5.71 11.57
N ALA A 60 -23.86 -7.01 11.68
CA ALA A 60 -22.71 -7.54 12.40
C ALA A 60 -21.67 -8.13 11.44
N ILE A 61 -20.39 -8.04 11.82
CA ILE A 61 -19.28 -8.60 11.04
C ILE A 61 -19.36 -10.13 11.01
N GLU A 62 -19.78 -10.73 12.12
CA GLU A 62 -19.97 -12.17 12.29
C GLU A 62 -20.95 -12.74 11.27
N ASP A 63 -22.05 -12.02 10.99
CA ASP A 63 -23.06 -12.44 10.01
C ASP A 63 -22.48 -12.48 8.59
N VAL A 64 -21.65 -11.50 8.23
CA VAL A 64 -20.99 -11.43 6.92
C VAL A 64 -20.04 -12.62 6.73
N TYR A 65 -19.20 -12.88 7.72
CA TYR A 65 -18.28 -14.02 7.69
C TYR A 65 -19.02 -15.36 7.68
N ALA A 66 -20.08 -15.49 8.48
CA ALA A 66 -20.86 -16.73 8.61
C ALA A 66 -21.52 -17.14 7.29
N ILE A 67 -22.04 -16.20 6.49
CA ILE A 67 -22.78 -16.52 5.27
C ILE A 67 -21.94 -16.56 3.99
N ALA A 68 -20.81 -15.83 3.94
CA ALA A 68 -20.05 -15.68 2.70
C ALA A 68 -19.26 -16.95 2.32
N ASP A 69 -19.18 -17.20 1.01
CA ASP A 69 -18.24 -18.14 0.39
C ASP A 69 -16.87 -17.47 0.16
N MET A 70 -16.89 -16.17 -0.16
CA MET A 70 -15.71 -15.34 -0.37
C MET A 70 -15.80 -14.03 0.41
N ILE A 71 -14.75 -13.69 1.15
CA ILE A 71 -14.57 -12.40 1.83
C ILE A 71 -13.62 -11.53 1.02
N VAL A 72 -14.04 -10.30 0.73
CA VAL A 72 -13.21 -9.28 0.07
C VAL A 72 -12.94 -8.15 1.06
N LYS A 73 -11.68 -7.94 1.41
CA LYS A 73 -11.21 -6.99 2.41
C LYS A 73 -10.07 -6.14 1.89
N VAL A 74 -9.77 -5.05 2.59
CA VAL A 74 -8.59 -4.23 2.33
C VAL A 74 -7.39 -4.75 3.13
N LYS A 75 -7.51 -4.87 4.45
CA LYS A 75 -6.40 -5.27 5.31
C LYS A 75 -6.55 -6.70 5.81
N GLU A 76 -5.44 -7.23 6.30
CA GLU A 76 -5.37 -8.55 6.90
C GLU A 76 -6.39 -8.67 8.03
N PRO A 77 -7.00 -9.85 8.21
CA PRO A 77 -7.76 -10.14 9.42
C PRO A 77 -6.89 -9.83 10.65
N ILE A 78 -7.49 -9.28 11.71
CA ILE A 78 -6.84 -9.13 13.01
C ILE A 78 -7.45 -10.09 14.04
N ALA A 79 -6.88 -10.18 15.24
CA ALA A 79 -7.22 -11.21 16.24
C ALA A 79 -8.74 -11.44 16.49
N PRO A 80 -9.60 -10.40 16.56
CA PRO A 80 -11.05 -10.58 16.66
C PRO A 80 -11.71 -11.31 15.47
N GLU A 81 -11.12 -11.22 14.28
CA GLU A 81 -11.65 -11.80 13.03
C GLU A 81 -11.21 -13.26 12.82
N TYR A 82 -10.12 -13.71 13.46
CA TYR A 82 -9.50 -15.02 13.19
C TYR A 82 -10.50 -16.19 13.30
N LYS A 83 -11.36 -16.17 14.32
CA LYS A 83 -12.36 -17.23 14.55
C LYS A 83 -13.61 -17.12 13.67
N LEU A 84 -13.77 -16.00 12.97
CA LEU A 84 -14.90 -15.79 12.06
C LEU A 84 -14.65 -16.46 10.70
N ILE A 85 -13.38 -16.64 10.34
CA ILE A 85 -12.99 -17.25 9.07
C ILE A 85 -13.24 -18.74 9.10
N LYS A 86 -13.90 -19.23 8.05
CA LYS A 86 -14.32 -20.64 7.96
C LYS A 86 -13.40 -21.45 7.06
N LYS A 87 -13.34 -22.75 7.31
CA LYS A 87 -12.70 -23.72 6.43
C LYS A 87 -13.26 -23.64 5.00
N GLY A 88 -12.36 -23.58 4.02
CA GLY A 88 -12.69 -23.49 2.59
C GLY A 88 -13.22 -22.14 2.11
N GLN A 89 -13.37 -21.15 3.00
CA GLN A 89 -13.75 -19.78 2.63
C GLN A 89 -12.60 -19.10 1.90
N VAL A 90 -12.88 -18.42 0.79
CA VAL A 90 -11.88 -17.62 0.10
C VAL A 90 -11.76 -16.28 0.82
N VAL A 91 -10.55 -15.87 1.19
CA VAL A 91 -10.28 -14.55 1.77
C VAL A 91 -9.30 -13.84 0.85
N PHE A 92 -9.77 -12.78 0.18
CA PHE A 92 -9.03 -12.05 -0.83
C PHE A 92 -8.75 -10.62 -0.34
N THR A 93 -7.51 -10.37 0.10
CA THR A 93 -7.11 -9.12 0.78
C THR A 93 -5.57 -8.95 0.83
N TYR A 94 -5.05 -7.87 1.40
CA TYR A 94 -3.64 -7.79 1.79
C TYR A 94 -3.40 -8.62 3.06
N PHE A 95 -2.39 -9.48 3.10
CA PHE A 95 -2.09 -10.29 4.30
C PHE A 95 -0.80 -9.88 5.00
N HIS A 96 0.25 -9.63 4.22
CA HIS A 96 1.62 -9.43 4.68
C HIS A 96 2.09 -10.55 5.63
N PHE A 97 1.75 -11.81 5.31
CA PHE A 97 1.98 -12.96 6.18
C PHE A 97 3.39 -13.03 6.76
N ALA A 98 4.43 -12.76 5.95
CA ALA A 98 5.83 -12.79 6.39
C ALA A 98 6.16 -11.82 7.55
N ALA A 99 5.31 -10.82 7.82
CA ALA A 99 5.48 -9.88 8.93
C ALA A 99 4.71 -10.28 10.20
N ASP A 100 3.77 -11.22 10.13
CA ASP A 100 2.90 -11.60 11.25
C ASP A 100 2.69 -13.12 11.33
N LYS A 101 3.44 -13.74 12.24
CA LYS A 101 3.37 -15.19 12.48
C LYS A 101 2.01 -15.61 13.05
N LEU A 102 1.40 -14.80 13.92
CA LEU A 102 0.13 -15.12 14.56
C LEU A 102 -1.01 -15.12 13.54
N LEU A 103 -1.02 -14.14 12.65
CA LEU A 103 -1.93 -14.13 11.50
C LEU A 103 -1.74 -15.38 10.63
N THR A 104 -0.49 -15.71 10.29
CA THR A 104 -0.16 -16.88 9.45
C THR A 104 -0.67 -18.17 10.08
N GLU A 105 -0.39 -18.39 11.36
CA GLU A 105 -0.86 -19.55 12.13
C GLU A 105 -2.40 -19.59 12.22
N ALA A 106 -3.06 -18.46 12.45
CA ALA A 106 -4.52 -18.39 12.49
C ALA A 106 -5.18 -18.73 11.14
N MET A 107 -4.60 -18.27 10.03
CA MET A 107 -5.13 -18.59 8.69
C MET A 107 -4.90 -20.06 8.34
N ILE A 108 -3.77 -20.65 8.74
CA ILE A 108 -3.52 -22.09 8.63
C ILE A 108 -4.58 -22.88 9.43
N GLU A 109 -4.80 -22.53 10.69
CA GLU A 109 -5.77 -23.21 11.57
C GLU A 109 -7.20 -23.12 11.01
N SER A 110 -7.58 -21.97 10.45
CA SER A 110 -8.91 -21.78 9.86
C SER A 110 -9.19 -22.70 8.67
N GLY A 111 -8.16 -23.16 7.96
CA GLY A 111 -8.29 -23.95 6.73
C GLY A 111 -8.91 -23.17 5.57
N ALA A 112 -8.83 -21.83 5.59
CA ALA A 112 -9.29 -20.96 4.51
C ALA A 112 -8.40 -21.03 3.26
N VAL A 113 -8.85 -20.38 2.19
CA VAL A 113 -8.09 -20.13 0.97
C VAL A 113 -7.73 -18.64 0.94
N CYS A 114 -6.50 -18.33 1.34
CA CYS A 114 -6.00 -16.96 1.47
C CYS A 114 -5.23 -16.55 0.21
N ILE A 115 -5.79 -15.59 -0.51
CA ILE A 115 -5.19 -15.01 -1.72
C ILE A 115 -4.75 -13.59 -1.37
N ALA A 116 -3.43 -13.36 -1.42
CA ALA A 116 -2.81 -12.10 -1.02
C ALA A 116 -2.69 -11.14 -2.22
N TYR A 117 -3.23 -9.92 -2.08
CA TYR A 117 -3.14 -8.89 -3.11
C TYR A 117 -1.70 -8.60 -3.51
N GLU A 118 -0.81 -8.49 -2.52
CA GLU A 118 0.59 -8.09 -2.69
C GLU A 118 1.48 -9.15 -3.33
N THR A 119 1.00 -10.39 -3.53
CA THR A 119 1.76 -11.45 -4.22
C THR A 119 1.11 -11.87 -5.53
N VAL A 120 -0.01 -11.27 -5.93
CA VAL A 120 -0.48 -11.36 -7.32
C VAL A 120 0.52 -10.63 -8.20
N GLU A 121 1.19 -11.37 -9.08
CA GLU A 121 2.35 -10.92 -9.82
C GLU A 121 2.24 -11.34 -11.30
N LYS A 122 2.47 -10.40 -12.21
CA LYS A 122 2.44 -10.67 -13.66
C LYS A 122 3.80 -11.19 -14.15
N ASP A 123 3.82 -11.70 -15.39
CA ASP A 123 5.05 -12.19 -16.04
C ASP A 123 6.17 -11.15 -16.16
N ASP A 124 5.83 -9.86 -16.13
CA ASP A 124 6.79 -8.74 -16.10
C ASP A 124 7.26 -8.37 -14.69
N HIS A 125 6.96 -9.20 -13.69
CA HIS A 125 7.19 -9.00 -12.26
C HIS A 125 6.47 -7.79 -11.65
N SER A 126 5.50 -7.21 -12.37
CA SER A 126 4.67 -6.16 -11.79
C SER A 126 3.66 -6.73 -10.81
N LEU A 127 3.39 -5.97 -9.74
CA LEU A 127 2.40 -6.29 -8.72
C LEU A 127 1.14 -5.44 -8.97
N PRO A 128 0.19 -5.88 -9.83
CA PRO A 128 -0.94 -5.07 -10.28
C PRO A 128 -1.86 -4.60 -9.16
N LEU A 129 -1.96 -5.36 -8.06
CA LEU A 129 -2.83 -5.01 -6.95
C LEU A 129 -2.12 -4.14 -5.90
N LEU A 130 -0.79 -4.08 -5.90
CA LEU A 130 0.00 -3.19 -5.04
C LEU A 130 0.28 -1.83 -5.72
N THR A 131 0.36 -1.82 -7.05
CA THR A 131 0.65 -0.63 -7.86
C THR A 131 -0.25 0.56 -7.52
N PRO A 132 -1.60 0.45 -7.45
CA PRO A 132 -2.45 1.58 -7.15
C PRO A 132 -2.18 2.19 -5.76
N MET A 133 -1.85 1.36 -4.77
CA MET A 133 -1.51 1.84 -3.43
C MET A 133 -0.16 2.55 -3.41
N SER A 134 0.80 2.06 -4.21
CA SER A 134 2.09 2.72 -4.42
C SER A 134 1.95 4.08 -5.11
N GLU A 135 1.06 4.20 -6.08
CA GLU A 135 0.75 5.46 -6.76
C GLU A 135 0.16 6.48 -5.76
N VAL A 136 -0.84 6.07 -4.98
CA VAL A 136 -1.45 6.92 -3.94
C VAL A 136 -0.39 7.35 -2.91
N ALA A 137 0.40 6.40 -2.39
CA ALA A 137 1.43 6.67 -1.40
C ALA A 137 2.48 7.67 -1.90
N GLY A 138 2.97 7.51 -3.15
CA GLY A 138 3.92 8.44 -3.75
C GLY A 138 3.36 9.86 -3.90
N ARG A 139 2.10 9.99 -4.33
CA ARG A 139 1.46 11.32 -4.45
C ARG A 139 1.25 11.96 -3.08
N MET A 140 0.76 11.19 -2.13
CA MET A 140 0.54 11.64 -0.76
C MET A 140 1.85 12.03 -0.06
N ALA A 141 2.94 11.29 -0.29
CA ALA A 141 4.25 11.58 0.29
C ALA A 141 4.73 13.01 0.02
N THR A 142 4.46 13.52 -1.19
CA THR A 142 4.75 14.91 -1.53
C THR A 142 3.82 15.89 -0.79
N GLN A 143 2.52 15.61 -0.74
CA GLN A 143 1.55 16.49 -0.08
C GLN A 143 1.82 16.59 1.42
N VAL A 144 2.08 15.46 2.09
CA VAL A 144 2.43 15.46 3.52
C VAL A 144 3.80 16.10 3.74
N GLY A 145 4.78 15.84 2.87
CA GLY A 145 6.08 16.52 2.92
C GLY A 145 5.95 18.03 2.84
N ALA A 146 5.09 18.54 1.95
CA ALA A 146 4.79 19.96 1.83
C ALA A 146 4.12 20.52 3.09
N ARG A 147 3.15 19.81 3.67
CA ARG A 147 2.51 20.19 4.95
C ARG A 147 3.52 20.26 6.08
N PHE A 148 4.34 19.23 6.26
CA PHE A 148 5.31 19.17 7.36
C PHE A 148 6.54 20.06 7.14
N LEU A 149 6.71 20.62 5.94
CA LEU A 149 7.66 21.70 5.69
C LEU A 149 7.19 23.03 6.27
N GLU A 150 5.91 23.22 6.58
CA GLU A 150 5.39 24.45 7.18
C GLU A 150 5.94 24.66 8.60
N LYS A 151 6.15 25.93 8.97
CA LYS A 151 6.76 26.27 10.27
C LYS A 151 5.94 25.80 11.48
N PRO A 152 4.59 25.92 11.49
CA PRO A 152 3.78 25.41 12.59
C PRO A 152 3.86 23.89 12.77
N GLN A 153 4.26 23.15 11.73
CA GLN A 153 4.42 21.70 11.76
C GLN A 153 5.85 21.26 12.15
N GLY A 154 6.74 22.21 12.47
CA GLY A 154 8.13 21.95 12.85
C GLY A 154 9.15 22.03 11.69
N GLY A 155 8.68 22.17 10.45
CA GLY A 155 9.54 22.26 9.28
C GLY A 155 10.26 23.61 9.12
N LYS A 156 11.00 23.73 8.01
CA LYS A 156 11.75 24.94 7.64
C LYS A 156 10.90 26.19 7.35
N GLY A 157 9.59 26.03 7.16
CA GLY A 157 8.69 27.10 6.70
C GLY A 157 8.88 27.45 5.23
N LYS A 158 9.17 26.45 4.38
CA LYS A 158 9.37 26.67 2.94
C LYS A 158 8.15 26.25 2.13
N LEU A 159 7.74 27.11 1.20
CA LEU A 159 6.70 26.83 0.22
C LEU A 159 7.28 26.05 -0.97
N MET A 160 6.61 24.97 -1.38
CA MET A 160 7.09 24.04 -2.42
C MET A 160 7.57 24.75 -3.70
N GLY A 161 6.73 25.57 -4.32
CA GLY A 161 7.06 26.27 -5.55
C GLY A 161 7.81 27.59 -5.39
N GLY A 162 8.00 28.06 -4.14
CA GLY A 162 8.44 29.43 -3.90
C GLY A 162 7.47 30.45 -4.51
N VAL A 163 8.00 31.63 -4.83
CA VAL A 163 7.31 32.72 -5.54
C VAL A 163 8.36 33.47 -6.39
N PRO A 164 7.98 34.30 -7.38
CA PRO A 164 8.96 35.07 -8.14
C PRO A 164 9.98 35.82 -7.25
N GLY A 165 11.28 35.56 -7.47
CA GLY A 165 12.37 36.10 -6.65
C GLY A 165 12.75 35.26 -5.42
N VAL A 166 12.03 34.19 -5.11
CA VAL A 166 12.29 33.29 -3.97
C VAL A 166 12.46 31.85 -4.45
N ARG A 167 13.52 31.18 -3.97
CA ARG A 167 13.83 29.81 -4.40
C ARG A 167 12.75 28.80 -3.94
N PRO A 168 12.40 27.80 -4.77
CA PRO A 168 11.51 26.72 -4.38
C PRO A 168 12.16 25.78 -3.35
N VAL A 169 11.38 24.79 -2.90
CA VAL A 169 11.86 23.63 -2.14
C VAL A 169 12.70 22.74 -3.04
N ARG A 170 13.81 22.21 -2.50
CA ARG A 170 14.57 21.13 -3.14
C ARG A 170 14.15 19.78 -2.56
N VAL A 171 13.71 18.88 -3.42
CA VAL A 171 13.19 17.55 -3.08
C VAL A 171 14.12 16.46 -3.59
N LEU A 172 14.57 15.58 -2.72
CA LEU A 172 15.35 14.39 -3.06
C LEU A 172 14.46 13.17 -2.93
N ILE A 173 14.33 12.38 -3.99
CA ILE A 173 13.53 11.16 -4.00
C ILE A 173 14.47 9.99 -4.15
N LEU A 174 14.48 9.10 -3.16
CA LEU A 174 15.30 7.89 -3.17
C LEU A 174 14.44 6.74 -3.71
N GLY A 175 14.71 6.30 -4.94
CA GLY A 175 13.98 5.27 -5.65
C GLY A 175 13.21 5.81 -6.86
N GLY A 176 13.41 5.20 -8.02
CA GLY A 176 12.77 5.52 -9.29
C GLY A 176 11.52 4.70 -9.59
N GLY A 177 11.06 3.85 -8.67
CA GLY A 177 9.89 2.98 -8.84
C GLY A 177 8.55 3.73 -8.90
N VAL A 178 7.43 3.01 -8.74
CA VAL A 178 6.07 3.59 -8.84
C VAL A 178 5.85 4.73 -7.86
N VAL A 179 6.22 4.52 -6.58
CA VAL A 179 6.13 5.53 -5.51
C VAL A 179 6.94 6.77 -5.87
N GLY A 180 8.24 6.60 -6.15
CA GLY A 180 9.15 7.71 -6.45
C GLY A 180 8.75 8.48 -7.70
N THR A 181 8.24 7.82 -8.73
CA THR A 181 7.76 8.46 -9.97
C THR A 181 6.56 9.36 -9.69
N ASN A 182 5.58 8.86 -8.92
CA ASN A 182 4.40 9.64 -8.54
C ASN A 182 4.75 10.79 -7.60
N ALA A 183 5.68 10.57 -6.67
CA ALA A 183 6.20 11.63 -5.80
C ALA A 183 6.90 12.72 -6.63
N ALA A 184 7.75 12.34 -7.59
CA ALA A 184 8.46 13.29 -8.45
C ALA A 184 7.49 14.13 -9.29
N GLN A 185 6.48 13.49 -9.87
CA GLN A 185 5.46 14.17 -10.65
C GLN A 185 4.68 15.19 -9.81
N MET A 186 4.31 14.84 -8.57
CA MET A 186 3.62 15.77 -7.67
C MET A 186 4.51 16.91 -7.21
N ALA A 187 5.73 16.62 -6.76
CA ALA A 187 6.67 17.63 -6.31
C ALA A 187 6.98 18.63 -7.43
N ALA A 188 7.20 18.13 -8.65
CA ALA A 188 7.42 18.95 -9.83
C ALA A 188 6.20 19.80 -10.18
N GLY A 189 4.98 19.23 -10.09
CA GLY A 189 3.73 19.95 -10.31
C GLY A 189 3.47 21.06 -9.29
N MET A 190 3.99 20.92 -8.07
CA MET A 190 3.97 21.97 -7.04
C MET A 190 5.08 23.03 -7.23
N GLY A 191 5.88 22.94 -8.30
CA GLY A 191 6.94 23.90 -8.63
C GLY A 191 8.27 23.67 -7.93
N ALA A 192 8.46 22.52 -7.26
CA ALA A 192 9.71 22.21 -6.59
C ALA A 192 10.86 21.91 -7.58
N GLU A 193 12.09 22.02 -7.10
CA GLU A 193 13.27 21.47 -7.77
C GLU A 193 13.46 20.03 -7.30
N VAL A 194 13.36 19.07 -8.22
CA VAL A 194 13.29 17.64 -7.86
C VAL A 194 14.51 16.90 -8.38
N MET A 195 15.16 16.15 -7.50
CA MET A 195 16.19 15.17 -7.82
C MET A 195 15.67 13.77 -7.48
N ILE A 196 15.56 12.90 -8.48
CA ILE A 196 15.19 11.48 -8.27
C ILE A 196 16.41 10.59 -8.49
N THR A 197 16.65 9.68 -7.55
CA THR A 197 17.78 8.76 -7.58
C THR A 197 17.35 7.30 -7.75
N ASP A 198 18.13 6.55 -8.51
CA ASP A 198 17.99 5.10 -8.66
C ASP A 198 19.35 4.48 -9.04
N VAL A 199 19.51 3.18 -8.84
CA VAL A 199 20.68 2.41 -9.32
C VAL A 199 20.47 1.88 -10.74
N ASN A 200 19.22 1.82 -11.21
CA ASN A 200 18.84 1.32 -12.52
C ASN A 200 18.94 2.44 -13.58
N LEU A 201 20.00 2.42 -14.38
CA LEU A 201 20.24 3.41 -15.45
C LEU A 201 19.14 3.42 -16.53
N PRO A 202 18.65 2.27 -17.05
CA PRO A 202 17.47 2.25 -17.92
C PRO A 202 16.25 2.97 -17.32
N ARG A 203 15.99 2.77 -16.02
CA ARG A 203 14.88 3.45 -15.34
C ARG A 203 15.10 4.95 -15.27
N LEU A 204 16.30 5.41 -14.91
CA LEU A 204 16.63 6.83 -14.90
C LEU A 204 16.51 7.46 -16.30
N ARG A 205 16.91 6.76 -17.36
CA ARG A 205 16.75 7.23 -18.74
C ARG A 205 15.27 7.41 -19.11
N TYR A 206 14.44 6.42 -18.78
CA TYR A 206 12.99 6.55 -19.00
C TYR A 206 12.41 7.75 -18.24
N LEU A 207 12.76 7.91 -16.96
CA LEU A 207 12.24 9.00 -16.13
C LEU A 207 12.67 10.38 -16.64
N SER A 208 13.88 10.53 -17.18
CA SER A 208 14.34 11.81 -17.75
C SER A 208 13.61 12.20 -19.04
N GLU A 209 13.04 11.23 -19.76
CA GLU A 209 12.24 11.44 -20.97
C GLU A 209 10.78 11.79 -20.64
N VAL A 210 10.20 11.17 -19.61
CA VAL A 210 8.74 11.29 -19.32
C VAL A 210 8.38 12.31 -18.25
N LEU A 211 9.28 12.64 -17.32
CA LEU A 211 8.98 13.55 -16.21
C LEU A 211 9.16 15.02 -16.60
N PRO A 212 8.52 15.95 -15.86
CA PRO A 212 8.69 17.39 -16.08
C PRO A 212 10.15 17.84 -16.03
N LYS A 213 10.49 18.90 -16.77
CA LYS A 213 11.88 19.38 -16.95
C LYS A 213 12.59 19.78 -15.64
N ASN A 214 11.83 20.12 -14.60
CA ASN A 214 12.33 20.43 -13.26
C ASN A 214 12.58 19.17 -12.40
N VAL A 215 12.43 17.97 -12.96
CA VAL A 215 12.94 16.72 -12.39
C VAL A 215 14.28 16.39 -13.05
N LYS A 216 15.31 16.19 -12.21
CA LYS A 216 16.63 15.70 -12.61
C LYS A 216 16.84 14.29 -12.08
N THR A 217 17.52 13.47 -12.86
CA THR A 217 17.83 12.07 -12.53
C THR A 217 19.29 11.95 -12.13
N LEU A 218 19.57 11.24 -11.05
CA LEU A 218 20.93 11.06 -10.52
C LEU A 218 21.17 9.60 -10.12
N TYR A 219 22.33 9.06 -10.47
CA TYR A 219 22.68 7.70 -10.05
C TYR A 219 22.83 7.62 -8.52
N SER A 220 22.18 6.63 -7.90
CA SER A 220 22.07 6.50 -6.45
C SER A 220 23.30 5.86 -5.81
N SER A 221 24.41 6.59 -5.75
CA SER A 221 25.59 6.23 -4.96
C SER A 221 25.57 6.93 -3.58
N LEU A 222 26.22 6.33 -2.57
CA LEU A 222 26.35 6.95 -1.25
C LEU A 222 26.99 8.35 -1.33
N HIS A 223 27.98 8.51 -2.21
CA HIS A 223 28.63 9.81 -2.45
C HIS A 223 27.62 10.84 -2.97
N ASN A 224 26.85 10.49 -4.00
CA ASN A 224 25.86 11.38 -4.60
C ASN A 224 24.76 11.78 -3.61
N ILE A 225 24.23 10.82 -2.83
CA ILE A 225 23.23 11.11 -1.79
C ILE A 225 23.80 12.12 -0.79
N LYS A 226 25.01 11.87 -0.26
CA LYS A 226 25.69 12.76 0.70
C LYS A 226 25.89 14.17 0.17
N MET A 227 26.17 14.34 -1.12
CA MET A 227 26.35 15.65 -1.74
C MET A 227 25.06 16.47 -1.83
N GLU A 228 23.90 15.84 -1.92
CA GLU A 228 22.60 16.53 -1.98
C GLU A 228 22.11 16.99 -0.59
N LEU A 229 22.36 16.20 0.46
CA LEU A 229 21.82 16.42 1.82
C LEU A 229 21.99 17.83 2.41
N PRO A 230 23.14 18.54 2.25
CA PRO A 230 23.32 19.88 2.84
C PRO A 230 22.37 20.95 2.32
N THR A 231 21.78 20.70 1.15
CA THR A 231 20.95 21.65 0.43
C THR A 231 19.49 21.25 0.31
N ILE A 232 19.15 20.05 0.76
CA ILE A 232 17.82 19.49 0.62
C ILE A 232 16.86 19.98 1.70
N ASP A 233 15.59 20.11 1.34
CA ASP A 233 14.53 20.54 2.25
C ASP A 233 13.54 19.42 2.55
N LEU A 234 13.29 18.54 1.58
CA LEU A 234 12.44 17.37 1.70
C LEU A 234 13.15 16.16 1.07
N VAL A 235 13.17 15.04 1.78
CA VAL A 235 13.54 13.74 1.21
C VAL A 235 12.34 12.81 1.26
N ILE A 236 12.07 12.12 0.15
CA ILE A 236 11.06 11.06 0.07
C ILE A 236 11.78 9.74 -0.14
N GLY A 237 11.68 8.87 0.86
CA GLY A 237 12.18 7.52 0.85
C GLY A 237 11.17 6.60 0.17
N SER A 238 11.52 6.04 -0.98
CA SER A 238 10.61 5.23 -1.81
C SER A 238 11.25 3.95 -2.35
N VAL A 239 12.33 3.49 -1.69
CA VAL A 239 13.02 2.27 -2.08
C VAL A 239 12.31 1.07 -1.47
N LEU A 240 11.94 0.15 -2.35
CA LEU A 240 11.29 -1.11 -2.03
C LEU A 240 12.15 -2.22 -2.64
N ILE A 241 12.54 -3.20 -1.81
CA ILE A 241 13.11 -4.45 -2.31
C ILE A 241 12.05 -5.53 -2.07
N PRO A 242 11.40 -6.06 -3.11
CA PRO A 242 10.38 -7.09 -2.94
C PRO A 242 10.92 -8.28 -2.12
N GLY A 243 10.25 -8.59 -1.00
CA GLY A 243 10.59 -9.74 -0.15
C GLY A 243 11.77 -9.54 0.81
N ASP A 244 12.39 -8.37 0.88
CA ASP A 244 13.51 -8.06 1.78
C ASP A 244 13.30 -6.74 2.52
N LYS A 245 14.09 -6.47 3.56
CA LYS A 245 14.05 -5.19 4.29
C LYS A 245 14.58 -4.06 3.41
N ALA A 246 13.96 -2.88 3.53
CA ALA A 246 14.47 -1.69 2.86
C ALA A 246 15.89 -1.36 3.37
N PRO A 247 16.85 -1.06 2.48
CA PRO A 247 18.19 -0.67 2.90
C PRO A 247 18.16 0.73 3.52
N HIS A 248 18.93 0.95 4.58
CA HIS A 248 19.12 2.29 5.14
C HIS A 248 20.01 3.12 4.22
N LEU A 249 19.41 4.03 3.44
CA LEU A 249 20.09 4.91 2.50
C LEU A 249 20.55 6.23 3.12
N ILE A 250 19.90 6.64 4.21
CA ILE A 250 20.32 7.75 5.07
C ILE A 250 20.55 7.20 6.47
N THR A 251 21.80 7.26 6.92
CA THR A 251 22.19 6.85 8.28
C THR A 251 21.98 7.98 9.28
N ARG A 252 21.95 7.65 10.57
CA ARG A 252 21.87 8.64 11.66
C ARG A 252 22.97 9.71 11.56
N ASP A 253 24.20 9.30 11.25
CA ASP A 253 25.31 10.24 11.10
C ASP A 253 25.14 11.21 9.93
N MET A 254 24.44 10.80 8.87
CA MET A 254 24.14 11.66 7.73
C MET A 254 23.15 12.78 8.08
N LEU A 255 22.35 12.65 9.15
CA LEU A 255 21.45 13.72 9.60
C LEU A 255 22.20 15.01 9.97
N LYS A 256 23.43 14.90 10.48
CA LYS A 256 24.30 16.05 10.81
C LYS A 256 24.65 16.90 9.60
N MET A 257 24.55 16.34 8.39
CA MET A 257 24.78 17.06 7.14
C MET A 257 23.56 17.89 6.73
N MET A 258 22.38 17.63 7.30
CA MET A 258 21.13 18.26 6.95
C MET A 258 20.88 19.49 7.82
N LYS A 259 20.05 20.42 7.32
CA LYS A 259 19.66 21.60 8.08
C LYS A 259 18.44 21.27 8.96
N PRO A 260 18.35 21.81 10.19
CA PRO A 260 17.16 21.67 11.02
C PRO A 260 15.87 22.10 10.29
N GLY A 261 14.78 21.39 10.55
CA GLY A 261 13.49 21.54 9.89
C GLY A 261 13.39 20.92 8.50
N THR A 262 14.44 20.24 8.00
CA THR A 262 14.30 19.33 6.85
C THR A 262 13.32 18.22 7.20
N VAL A 263 12.53 17.80 6.21
CA VAL A 263 11.52 16.75 6.36
C VAL A 263 11.99 15.48 5.66
N LEU A 264 11.86 14.34 6.33
CA LEU A 264 12.05 13.00 5.79
C LEU A 264 10.70 12.30 5.78
N VAL A 265 10.22 11.90 4.59
CA VAL A 265 8.99 11.12 4.42
C VAL A 265 9.38 9.71 4.01
N ASP A 266 9.23 8.75 4.91
CA ASP A 266 9.60 7.35 4.67
C ASP A 266 8.38 6.54 4.24
N VAL A 267 8.22 6.37 2.93
CA VAL A 267 7.13 5.55 2.36
C VAL A 267 7.45 4.06 2.48
N ALA A 268 8.73 3.70 2.66
CA ALA A 268 9.16 2.32 2.83
C ALA A 268 9.01 1.80 4.28
N ILE A 269 8.34 2.56 5.14
CA ILE A 269 8.25 2.25 6.58
C ILE A 269 7.56 0.91 6.87
N ASP A 270 6.63 0.49 6.00
CA ASP A 270 5.95 -0.82 6.09
C ASP A 270 6.94 -2.00 6.01
N GLN A 271 8.16 -1.78 5.51
CA GLN A 271 9.23 -2.77 5.39
C GLN A 271 10.47 -2.43 6.22
N GLY A 272 10.30 -1.61 7.26
CA GLY A 272 11.36 -1.20 8.18
C GLY A 272 11.91 0.20 7.91
N GLY A 273 11.57 0.82 6.78
CA GLY A 273 12.03 2.17 6.42
C GLY A 273 13.40 2.20 5.75
N CYS A 274 13.62 3.21 4.92
CA CYS A 274 14.91 3.42 4.24
C CYS A 274 15.79 4.49 4.91
N PHE A 275 15.35 5.03 6.05
CA PHE A 275 16.18 5.86 6.92
C PHE A 275 16.46 5.12 8.23
N GLU A 276 17.71 5.09 8.68
CA GLU A 276 18.10 4.34 9.90
C GLU A 276 17.38 4.82 11.17
N THR A 277 16.90 6.07 11.16
CA THR A 277 16.20 6.70 12.28
C THR A 277 14.66 6.64 12.16
N SER A 278 14.16 5.96 11.13
CA SER A 278 12.74 5.71 10.92
C SER A 278 12.18 4.71 11.93
N HIS A 279 11.01 5.00 12.49
CA HIS A 279 10.16 4.02 13.14
C HIS A 279 8.69 4.32 12.80
N PRO A 280 7.81 3.29 12.75
CA PRO A 280 6.43 3.48 12.39
C PRO A 280 5.71 4.51 13.28
N THR A 281 4.86 5.31 12.64
CA THR A 281 3.97 6.31 13.25
C THR A 281 2.53 6.10 12.79
N THR A 282 1.59 6.89 13.31
CA THR A 282 0.16 6.75 13.03
C THR A 282 -0.41 8.04 12.45
N HIS A 283 -1.61 8.01 11.87
CA HIS A 283 -2.26 9.25 11.40
C HIS A 283 -2.54 10.27 12.52
N SER A 284 -2.71 9.82 13.76
CA SER A 284 -2.92 10.70 14.93
C SER A 284 -1.62 11.35 15.43
N GLU A 285 -0.51 10.63 15.33
CA GLU A 285 0.83 11.10 15.71
C GLU A 285 1.80 10.83 14.55
N PRO A 286 1.72 11.61 13.46
CA PRO A 286 2.33 11.26 12.18
C PRO A 286 3.81 11.59 12.08
N THR A 287 4.34 12.38 13.01
CA THR A 287 5.71 12.84 12.96
C THR A 287 6.40 12.83 14.31
N TYR A 288 7.73 12.79 14.25
CA TYR A 288 8.64 13.00 15.38
C TYR A 288 9.89 13.72 14.88
N VAL A 289 10.75 14.18 15.80
CA VAL A 289 11.97 14.93 15.46
C VAL A 289 13.19 14.20 15.99
N VAL A 290 14.19 14.01 15.12
CA VAL A 290 15.50 13.45 15.47
C VAL A 290 16.58 14.40 14.96
N ASP A 291 17.46 14.87 15.84
CA ASP A 291 18.56 15.78 15.50
C ASP A 291 18.12 17.04 14.73
N GLY A 292 16.90 17.53 15.04
CA GLY A 292 16.27 18.69 14.39
C GLY A 292 15.62 18.39 13.03
N ILE A 293 15.57 17.12 12.61
CA ILE A 293 14.98 16.65 11.35
C ILE A 293 13.60 16.05 11.61
N VAL A 294 12.59 16.53 10.88
CA VAL A 294 11.21 16.05 11.01
C VAL A 294 11.06 14.75 10.23
N HIS A 295 10.61 13.69 10.90
CA HIS A 295 10.34 12.39 10.30
C HIS A 295 8.84 12.20 10.18
N TYR A 296 8.39 11.83 9.00
CA TYR A 296 7.05 11.30 8.74
C TYR A 296 7.20 9.85 8.30
N ALA A 297 6.60 8.93 9.05
CA ALA A 297 6.81 7.49 8.87
C ALA A 297 5.49 6.72 9.10
N VAL A 298 4.39 7.23 8.55
CA VAL A 298 3.07 6.62 8.72
C VAL A 298 2.97 5.42 7.79
N ALA A 299 2.73 4.24 8.35
CA ALA A 299 2.60 2.97 7.62
C ALA A 299 1.47 3.02 6.57
N ASN A 300 0.25 3.40 6.97
CA ASN A 300 -0.91 3.34 6.08
C ASN A 300 -1.20 4.68 5.38
N ILE A 301 -0.24 5.22 4.61
CA ILE A 301 -0.42 6.52 3.91
C ILE A 301 -1.72 6.57 3.07
N PRO A 302 -2.04 5.56 2.23
CA PRO A 302 -3.26 5.61 1.41
C PRO A 302 -4.57 5.67 2.22
N GLY A 303 -4.56 5.20 3.47
CA GLY A 303 -5.73 5.25 4.36
C GLY A 303 -6.19 6.68 4.70
N ALA A 304 -5.35 7.71 4.50
CA ALA A 304 -5.74 9.11 4.68
C ALA A 304 -6.67 9.65 3.58
N VAL A 305 -6.73 8.98 2.43
CA VAL A 305 -7.56 9.37 1.27
C VAL A 305 -8.45 8.19 0.84
N PRO A 306 -9.36 7.73 1.72
CA PRO A 306 -10.06 6.45 1.56
C PRO A 306 -10.95 6.38 0.32
N PHE A 307 -11.60 7.48 -0.07
CA PHE A 307 -12.39 7.53 -1.31
C PHE A 307 -11.51 7.19 -2.53
N THR A 308 -10.41 7.92 -2.71
CA THR A 308 -9.48 7.73 -3.84
C THR A 308 -8.83 6.36 -3.82
N SER A 309 -8.34 5.93 -2.66
CA SER A 309 -7.62 4.66 -2.52
C SER A 309 -8.55 3.44 -2.61
N THR A 310 -9.78 3.50 -2.08
CA THR A 310 -10.80 2.47 -2.34
C THR A 310 -11.09 2.36 -3.83
N MET A 311 -11.33 3.47 -4.52
CA MET A 311 -11.59 3.44 -5.98
C MET A 311 -10.40 2.84 -6.74
N ALA A 312 -9.18 3.27 -6.42
CA ALA A 312 -7.96 2.79 -7.08
C ALA A 312 -7.72 1.29 -6.85
N LEU A 313 -7.84 0.83 -5.60
CA LEU A 313 -7.67 -0.59 -5.25
C LEU A 313 -8.76 -1.45 -5.89
N THR A 314 -10.03 -1.07 -5.73
CA THR A 314 -11.16 -1.89 -6.19
C THR A 314 -11.25 -1.97 -7.72
N ASN A 315 -10.83 -0.94 -8.45
CA ASN A 315 -10.69 -1.03 -9.90
C ASN A 315 -9.67 -2.10 -10.33
N ALA A 316 -8.57 -2.23 -9.58
CA ALA A 316 -7.55 -3.24 -9.86
C ALA A 316 -7.97 -4.65 -9.41
N THR A 317 -8.68 -4.78 -8.29
CA THR A 317 -9.09 -6.08 -7.75
C THR A 317 -10.37 -6.63 -8.38
N LEU A 318 -11.20 -5.79 -9.02
CA LEU A 318 -12.50 -6.20 -9.57
C LEU A 318 -12.40 -7.35 -10.59
N PRO A 319 -11.48 -7.34 -11.59
CA PRO A 319 -11.37 -8.46 -12.54
C PRO A 319 -11.07 -9.79 -11.85
N TYR A 320 -10.17 -9.79 -10.85
CA TYR A 320 -9.82 -10.98 -10.07
C TYR A 320 -10.98 -11.44 -9.19
N THR A 321 -11.66 -10.50 -8.54
CA THR A 321 -12.84 -10.78 -7.70
C THR A 321 -13.95 -11.43 -8.51
N VAL A 322 -14.21 -10.92 -9.72
CA VAL A 322 -15.19 -11.50 -10.66
C VAL A 322 -14.76 -12.89 -11.11
N ALA A 323 -13.49 -13.09 -11.43
CA ALA A 323 -12.97 -14.40 -11.86
C ALA A 323 -13.13 -15.44 -10.74
N LEU A 324 -12.72 -15.11 -9.52
CA LEU A 324 -12.91 -15.93 -8.32
C LEU A 324 -14.40 -16.24 -8.10
N ALA A 325 -15.26 -15.24 -8.29
CA ALA A 325 -16.69 -15.41 -8.04
C ALA A 325 -17.40 -16.32 -9.06
N CYS A 326 -17.04 -16.20 -10.33
CA CYS A 326 -17.65 -16.96 -11.42
C CYS A 326 -17.10 -18.38 -11.55
N LYS A 327 -15.79 -18.57 -11.29
CA LYS A 327 -15.08 -19.82 -11.59
C LYS A 327 -14.71 -20.63 -10.35
N GLY A 328 -14.74 -20.01 -9.17
CA GLY A 328 -14.10 -20.55 -7.97
C GLY A 328 -12.57 -20.39 -8.03
N TRP A 329 -11.91 -20.49 -6.87
CA TRP A 329 -10.49 -20.18 -6.76
C TRP A 329 -9.58 -21.10 -7.60
N LYS A 330 -9.85 -22.42 -7.64
CA LYS A 330 -9.04 -23.39 -8.38
C LYS A 330 -8.96 -23.06 -9.87
N GLN A 331 -10.12 -22.98 -10.53
CA GLN A 331 -10.18 -22.70 -11.96
C GLN A 331 -9.73 -21.27 -12.28
N ALA A 332 -10.04 -20.28 -11.42
CA ALA A 332 -9.56 -18.91 -11.60
C ALA A 332 -8.02 -18.83 -11.58
N CYS A 333 -7.37 -19.49 -10.61
CA CYS A 333 -5.90 -19.55 -10.53
C CYS A 333 -5.29 -20.39 -11.67
N LYS A 334 -5.97 -21.44 -12.12
CA LYS A 334 -5.52 -22.23 -13.28
C LYS A 334 -5.54 -21.42 -14.59
N ASP A 335 -6.54 -20.57 -14.75
CA ASP A 335 -6.70 -19.72 -15.94
C ASP A 335 -5.79 -18.48 -15.89
N ASP A 336 -5.39 -18.04 -14.70
CA ASP A 336 -4.59 -16.82 -14.48
C ASP A 336 -3.38 -17.14 -13.57
N PRO A 337 -2.20 -17.39 -14.17
CA PRO A 337 -0.97 -17.64 -13.41
C PRO A 337 -0.59 -16.51 -12.45
N ALA A 338 -0.95 -15.27 -12.75
CA ALA A 338 -0.66 -14.15 -11.85
C ALA A 338 -1.50 -14.24 -10.57
N LEU A 339 -2.77 -14.62 -10.70
CA LEU A 339 -3.64 -14.87 -9.55
C LEU A 339 -3.19 -16.11 -8.76
N ALA A 340 -2.65 -17.14 -9.42
CA ALA A 340 -2.10 -18.33 -8.75
C ALA A 340 -0.94 -17.98 -7.80
N LEU A 341 -0.06 -17.04 -8.18
CA LEU A 341 1.01 -16.52 -7.31
C LEU A 341 0.47 -15.77 -6.08
N GLY A 342 -0.80 -15.36 -6.12
CA GLY A 342 -1.55 -14.83 -4.98
C GLY A 342 -1.81 -15.85 -3.86
N LEU A 343 -1.80 -17.16 -4.15
CA LEU A 343 -2.14 -18.19 -3.16
C LEU A 343 -1.05 -18.33 -2.09
N ASN A 344 -1.37 -17.94 -0.85
CA ASN A 344 -0.41 -17.94 0.26
C ASN A 344 -0.70 -19.05 1.28
N VAL A 345 -1.97 -19.27 1.61
CA VAL A 345 -2.42 -20.34 2.50
C VAL A 345 -3.64 -21.01 1.88
N VAL A 346 -3.65 -22.33 1.77
CA VAL A 346 -4.77 -23.10 1.20
C VAL A 346 -5.04 -24.32 2.05
N GLU A 347 -6.22 -24.38 2.66
CA GLU A 347 -6.69 -25.56 3.40
C GLU A 347 -5.70 -26.04 4.48
N GLY A 348 -5.04 -25.09 5.15
CA GLY A 348 -4.05 -25.36 6.21
C GLY A 348 -2.62 -25.59 5.71
N LYS A 349 -2.36 -25.42 4.41
CA LYS A 349 -1.02 -25.52 3.81
C LYS A 349 -0.47 -24.14 3.51
N VAL A 350 0.84 -23.93 3.71
CA VAL A 350 1.54 -22.72 3.27
C VAL A 350 2.04 -22.94 1.85
N THR A 351 1.60 -22.09 0.93
CA THR A 351 1.72 -22.31 -0.52
C THR A 351 2.55 -21.22 -1.20
N TYR A 352 3.01 -20.24 -0.43
CA TYR A 352 3.93 -19.21 -0.87
C TYR A 352 5.28 -19.39 -0.18
N LYS A 353 6.31 -19.71 -0.96
CA LYS A 353 7.61 -20.17 -0.44
C LYS A 353 8.26 -19.16 0.51
N ALA A 354 8.21 -17.86 0.20
CA ALA A 354 8.84 -16.85 1.04
C ALA A 354 8.24 -16.80 2.46
N VAL A 355 6.93 -17.02 2.60
CA VAL A 355 6.27 -17.07 3.92
C VAL A 355 6.71 -18.33 4.68
N ALA A 356 6.82 -19.46 3.99
CA ALA A 356 7.32 -20.71 4.58
C ALA A 356 8.76 -20.55 5.10
N ASP A 357 9.64 -19.99 4.29
CA ASP A 357 11.05 -19.78 4.62
C ASP A 357 11.23 -18.83 5.82
N VAL A 358 10.47 -17.73 5.88
CA VAL A 358 10.56 -16.72 6.95
C VAL A 358 10.25 -17.29 8.34
N PHE A 359 9.28 -18.21 8.45
CA PHE A 359 8.89 -18.81 9.74
C PHE A 359 9.35 -20.26 9.94
N GLY A 360 10.12 -20.82 9.00
CA GLY A 360 10.55 -22.22 9.04
C GLY A 360 9.38 -23.21 8.93
N MET A 361 8.31 -22.84 8.21
CA MET A 361 7.14 -23.68 7.97
C MET A 361 7.34 -24.57 6.74
N ARG A 362 6.54 -25.62 6.60
CA ARG A 362 6.57 -26.50 5.42
C ARG A 362 5.88 -25.80 4.25
N TYR A 363 6.64 -25.60 3.16
CA TYR A 363 6.06 -25.25 1.86
C TYR A 363 5.40 -26.48 1.22
N GLU A 364 4.17 -26.31 0.72
CA GLU A 364 3.44 -27.33 -0.01
C GLU A 364 2.82 -26.73 -1.27
N GLU A 365 3.08 -27.35 -2.42
CA GLU A 365 2.44 -26.98 -3.67
C GLU A 365 0.94 -27.33 -3.65
N VAL A 366 0.14 -26.46 -4.26
CA VAL A 366 -1.29 -26.68 -4.45
C VAL A 366 -1.54 -27.17 -5.85
N GLU A 367 -2.31 -28.25 -5.95
CA GLU A 367 -2.81 -28.76 -7.23
C GLU A 367 -4.06 -27.98 -7.65
N LEU A 368 -4.03 -27.39 -8.86
CA LEU A 368 -5.06 -26.49 -9.41
C LEU A 368 -6.05 -27.15 -10.38
#